data_AF-A0A251SH59-F1
#
_entry.id   AF-A0A251SH59-F1
#
_cell.length_a   1.000
_cell.length_b   1.000
_cell.length_c   1.000
_cell.angle_alpha   90.00
_cell.angle_beta   90.00
_cell.angle_gamma   90.00
#
_symmetry.space_group_name_H-M   'P 1'
#
loop_
_entity.id
_entity.type
_entity.pdbx_description
1 polymer ?
#
loop_
_entity_poly.entity_id
_entity_poly.type
_entity_poly.pdbx_seq_one_letter_code
_entity_poly.pdbx_strand_id
1 'polypeptide(L)'
;MQVISPYHRYLPLHNHHSLFLLRSMVTATTTAATGGAFTTIAETVTLERDIKKSKFIAIAAHIPDERSAHSFLSEVQDPRATHNCWAYKVGNQYRSNDDGEPSGTAGKPIHSAIENSGLDRVMVVVIRHFGGIKLGTGGLVRAYGGVAAECLKSAPTRLIKSQVPMGVEVTFDLLGVVYHQLQSFKAEEIKQDYDTGKDGITMVTFKISFDQAEALEEALKTNCSRDLVFYKH
;
A
#
# COMPACT_ATOMS: atom_id res chain seq x y z
N MET A 1 35.49 41.35 -57.07
CA MET A 1 34.38 41.53 -56.10
C MET A 1 33.85 40.14 -55.77
N GLN A 2 33.98 39.73 -54.51
CA GLN A 2 33.89 38.33 -54.06
C GLN A 2 32.45 37.78 -54.02
N VAL A 3 32.38 36.46 -54.21
CA VAL A 3 31.24 35.54 -54.15
C VAL A 3 30.90 35.21 -52.69
N ILE A 4 29.61 35.27 -52.27
CA ILE A 4 29.06 34.42 -51.18
C ILE A 4 27.54 34.18 -51.37
N SER A 5 27.17 32.90 -51.52
CA SER A 5 25.89 32.23 -51.12
C SER A 5 26.24 31.43 -49.84
N PRO A 6 25.36 31.09 -48.84
CA PRO A 6 24.14 30.29 -49.02
C PRO A 6 23.00 30.33 -47.96
N TYR A 7 21.86 29.71 -48.32
CA TYR A 7 20.92 28.93 -47.49
C TYR A 7 20.81 29.22 -45.98
N HIS A 8 19.69 29.82 -45.56
CA HIS A 8 19.22 29.75 -44.17
C HIS A 8 18.33 28.52 -43.96
N ARG A 9 18.92 27.52 -43.29
CA ARG A 9 18.28 26.33 -42.74
C ARG A 9 17.51 26.75 -41.49
N TYR A 10 16.19 26.52 -41.46
CA TYR A 10 15.41 26.55 -40.23
C TYR A 10 15.86 25.37 -39.35
N LEU A 11 16.41 25.66 -38.17
CA LEU A 11 16.59 24.70 -37.08
C LEU A 11 15.33 24.70 -36.22
N PRO A 12 14.66 23.56 -35.98
CA PRO A 12 13.64 23.49 -34.96
C PRO A 12 14.30 23.44 -33.58
N LEU A 13 13.98 24.44 -32.76
CA LEU A 13 14.22 24.49 -31.33
C LEU A 13 13.65 23.22 -30.69
N HIS A 14 14.53 22.29 -30.31
CA HIS A 14 14.17 21.13 -29.50
C HIS A 14 13.78 21.63 -28.11
N ASN A 15 12.51 21.42 -27.77
CA ASN A 15 11.92 21.90 -26.53
C ASN A 15 12.32 20.94 -25.39
N HIS A 16 13.37 21.28 -24.65
CA HIS A 16 13.88 20.50 -23.50
C HIS A 16 12.93 20.46 -22.27
N HIS A 17 11.71 20.98 -22.39
CA HIS A 17 10.77 21.11 -21.27
C HIS A 17 10.00 19.82 -20.93
N SER A 18 9.78 18.90 -21.87
CA SER A 18 8.99 17.67 -21.63
C SER A 18 9.72 16.65 -20.74
N LEU A 19 11.00 16.35 -21.03
CA LEU A 19 11.82 15.43 -20.20
C LEU A 19 11.98 15.91 -18.73
N PHE A 20 11.97 17.22 -18.50
CA PHE A 20 12.16 17.81 -17.17
C PHE A 20 10.88 17.75 -16.32
N LEU A 21 9.73 17.91 -16.95
CA LEU A 21 8.42 17.68 -16.33
C LEU A 21 8.19 16.20 -16.03
N LEU A 22 8.66 15.28 -16.89
CA LEU A 22 8.55 13.84 -16.64
C LEU A 22 9.45 13.34 -15.53
N ARG A 23 10.70 13.84 -15.43
CA ARG A 23 11.52 13.61 -14.22
C ARG A 23 10.76 14.06 -12.98
N SER A 24 10.08 15.20 -13.03
CA SER A 24 9.31 15.76 -11.89
C SER A 24 7.99 15.01 -11.60
N MET A 25 7.31 14.46 -12.62
CA MET A 25 6.11 13.63 -12.44
C MET A 25 6.48 12.25 -11.86
N VAL A 26 7.65 11.74 -12.21
CA VAL A 26 8.27 10.56 -11.59
C VAL A 26 8.64 10.86 -10.12
N THR A 27 9.06 12.09 -9.77
CA THR A 27 9.39 12.43 -8.37
C THR A 27 8.20 12.72 -7.46
N ALA A 28 6.99 12.91 -7.99
CA ALA A 28 5.85 13.45 -7.24
C ALA A 28 4.85 12.38 -6.80
N THR A 29 5.26 11.44 -5.95
CA THR A 29 4.34 10.86 -4.95
C THR A 29 5.12 10.35 -3.74
N THR A 30 5.17 11.18 -2.70
CA THR A 30 5.77 10.86 -1.41
C THR A 30 4.80 10.03 -0.57
N THR A 31 5.07 8.73 -0.47
CA THR A 31 5.03 7.98 0.80
C THR A 31 5.85 6.73 0.54
N ALA A 32 6.95 6.56 1.28
CA ALA A 32 7.82 5.41 1.17
C ALA A 32 7.00 4.14 1.44
N ALA A 33 6.52 3.49 0.37
CA ALA A 33 6.05 2.13 0.43
C ALA A 33 7.27 1.29 0.80
N THR A 34 7.24 0.69 1.98
CA THR A 34 8.25 -0.30 2.35
C THR A 34 8.10 -1.44 1.33
N GLY A 35 9.02 -1.50 0.36
CA GLY A 35 8.97 -2.43 -0.76
C GLY A 35 8.97 -3.87 -0.24
N GLY A 36 7.84 -4.57 -0.38
CA GLY A 36 7.68 -5.94 0.07
C GLY A 36 6.25 -6.46 -0.05
N ALA A 37 6.05 -7.76 0.14
CA ALA A 37 4.71 -8.33 0.27
C ALA A 37 4.31 -8.37 1.76
N PHE A 38 3.04 -8.09 2.06
CA PHE A 38 2.50 -8.20 3.41
C PHE A 38 1.16 -8.92 3.38
N THR A 39 0.82 -9.61 4.46
CA THR A 39 -0.47 -10.27 4.61
C THR A 39 -1.41 -9.37 5.40
N THR A 40 -2.65 -9.25 4.96
CA THR A 40 -3.68 -8.46 5.64
C THR A 40 -4.99 -9.24 5.70
N ILE A 41 -5.99 -8.68 6.38
CA ILE A 41 -7.33 -9.25 6.47
C ILE A 41 -8.07 -9.04 5.14
N ALA A 42 -8.76 -10.07 4.66
CA ALA A 42 -9.50 -10.01 3.39
C ALA A 42 -10.85 -9.31 3.53
N GLU A 43 -11.55 -9.51 4.66
CA GLU A 43 -12.87 -8.95 4.96
C GLU A 43 -13.01 -8.63 6.44
N THR A 44 -13.88 -7.68 6.80
CA THR A 44 -14.13 -7.34 8.21
C THR A 44 -14.64 -8.57 8.97
N VAL A 45 -13.99 -8.88 10.10
CA VAL A 45 -14.35 -10.00 10.98
C VAL A 45 -14.79 -9.48 12.34
N THR A 46 -15.77 -10.15 12.94
CA THR A 46 -16.28 -9.84 14.29
C THR A 46 -16.26 -11.10 15.15
N LEU A 47 -15.84 -10.95 16.41
CA LEU A 47 -15.82 -12.04 17.40
C LEU A 47 -16.26 -11.52 18.76
N GLU A 48 -17.18 -12.24 19.41
CA GLU A 48 -17.71 -11.91 20.73
C GLU A 48 -17.28 -12.93 21.79
N ARG A 49 -16.92 -12.45 22.99
CA ARG A 49 -16.65 -13.27 24.18
C ARG A 49 -17.22 -12.64 25.44
N ASP A 50 -17.84 -13.47 26.27
CA ASP A 50 -18.22 -13.11 27.63
C ASP A 50 -17.12 -13.50 28.62
N ILE A 51 -16.58 -12.52 29.33
CA ILE A 51 -15.51 -12.70 30.32
C ILE A 51 -15.94 -12.07 31.64
N LYS A 52 -16.20 -12.90 32.65
CA LYS A 52 -16.67 -12.47 33.98
C LYS A 52 -17.84 -11.48 33.88
N LYS A 53 -18.89 -11.87 33.15
CA LYS A 53 -20.10 -11.08 32.85
C LYS A 53 -19.89 -9.84 31.99
N SER A 54 -18.65 -9.44 31.70
CA SER A 54 -18.40 -8.36 30.73
C SER A 54 -18.40 -8.95 29.32
N LYS A 55 -19.09 -8.30 28.40
CA LYS A 55 -19.09 -8.66 26.99
C LYS A 55 -17.97 -7.91 26.26
N PHE A 56 -17.18 -8.63 25.47
CA PHE A 56 -16.12 -8.10 24.62
C PHE A 56 -16.42 -8.46 23.17
N ILE A 57 -16.47 -7.47 22.29
CA ILE A 57 -16.72 -7.63 20.85
C ILE A 57 -15.49 -7.07 20.12
N ALA A 58 -14.67 -7.93 19.54
CA ALA A 58 -13.56 -7.52 18.70
C ALA A 58 -13.98 -7.48 17.24
N ILE A 59 -13.70 -6.36 16.58
CA ILE A 59 -13.97 -6.14 15.16
C ILE A 59 -12.63 -5.77 14.51
N ALA A 60 -12.21 -6.54 13.51
CA ALA A 60 -10.94 -6.35 12.83
C ALA A 60 -11.15 -6.17 11.32
N ALA A 61 -10.42 -5.23 10.72
CA ALA A 61 -10.51 -4.96 9.29
C ALA A 61 -9.17 -4.50 8.71
N HIS A 62 -9.04 -4.62 7.39
CA HIS A 62 -7.98 -4.01 6.63
C HIS A 62 -8.12 -2.47 6.60
N ILE A 63 -7.03 -1.75 6.82
CA ILE A 63 -6.94 -0.30 6.67
C ILE A 63 -5.72 0.06 5.80
N PRO A 64 -5.90 0.67 4.61
CA PRO A 64 -4.78 0.94 3.71
C PRO A 64 -3.81 1.99 4.24
N ASP A 65 -4.28 2.90 5.11
CA ASP A 65 -3.52 4.01 5.67
C ASP A 65 -4.08 4.44 7.05
N GLU A 66 -3.36 5.35 7.73
CA GLU A 66 -3.77 5.88 9.04
C GLU A 66 -5.11 6.64 9.01
N ARG A 67 -5.45 7.29 7.90
CA ARG A 67 -6.70 8.07 7.80
C ARG A 67 -7.92 7.13 7.81
N SER A 68 -7.75 5.98 7.18
CA SER A 68 -8.77 4.92 7.13
C SER A 68 -9.08 4.35 8.51
N ALA A 69 -8.12 4.37 9.45
CA ALA A 69 -8.33 3.90 10.82
C ALA A 69 -9.44 4.67 11.55
N HIS A 70 -9.45 6.01 11.46
CA HIS A 70 -10.47 6.83 12.09
C HIS A 70 -11.86 6.66 11.46
N SER A 71 -11.91 6.42 10.15
CA SER A 71 -13.15 6.13 9.44
C SER A 71 -13.74 4.80 9.91
N PHE A 72 -12.90 3.76 9.99
CA PHE A 72 -13.31 2.45 10.49
C PHE A 72 -13.76 2.49 11.95
N LEU A 73 -13.03 3.19 12.83
CA LEU A 73 -13.47 3.39 14.22
C LEU A 73 -14.87 4.01 14.30
N SER A 74 -15.11 5.04 13.48
CA SER A 74 -16.40 5.75 13.47
C SER A 74 -17.55 4.86 13.00
N GLU A 75 -17.26 3.93 12.08
CA GLU A 75 -18.22 2.95 11.56
C GLU A 75 -18.61 1.91 12.61
N VAL A 76 -17.65 1.40 13.38
CA VAL A 76 -17.87 0.21 14.21
C VAL A 76 -18.04 0.48 15.70
N GLN A 77 -17.66 1.66 16.20
CA GLN A 77 -17.81 2.00 17.62
C GLN A 77 -19.28 1.91 18.07
N ASP A 78 -19.48 1.49 19.31
CA ASP A 78 -20.79 1.57 19.96
C ASP A 78 -20.79 2.71 21.00
N PRO A 79 -21.54 3.80 20.79
CA PRO A 79 -21.67 4.90 21.75
C PRO A 79 -22.28 4.49 23.10
N ARG A 80 -22.93 3.33 23.17
CA ARG A 80 -23.54 2.78 24.40
C ARG A 80 -22.59 1.84 25.15
N ALA A 81 -21.45 1.49 24.55
CA ALA A 81 -20.46 0.66 25.21
C ALA A 81 -19.78 1.40 26.35
N THR A 82 -19.21 0.64 27.28
CA THR A 82 -18.40 1.22 28.35
C THR A 82 -17.08 1.77 27.79
N HIS A 83 -16.46 1.01 26.87
CA HIS A 83 -15.21 1.38 26.22
C HIS A 83 -15.18 0.81 24.79
N ASN A 84 -14.60 1.56 23.86
CA ASN A 84 -14.29 1.21 22.48
C ASN A 84 -12.77 1.28 22.29
N CYS A 85 -12.03 0.42 22.99
CA CYS A 85 -10.56 0.41 22.93
C CYS A 85 -10.09 -0.09 21.56
N TRP A 86 -8.95 0.39 21.07
CA TRP A 86 -8.50 0.00 19.73
C TRP A 86 -6.98 0.06 19.56
N ALA A 87 -6.51 -0.61 18.53
CA ALA A 87 -5.17 -0.44 17.99
C ALA A 87 -5.14 -0.66 16.48
N TYR A 88 -4.15 -0.07 15.82
CA TYR A 88 -3.87 -0.34 14.41
C TYR A 88 -2.36 -0.46 14.14
N LYS A 89 -2.03 -1.11 13.01
CA LYS A 89 -0.69 -1.17 12.42
C LYS A 89 -0.79 -0.95 10.91
N VAL A 90 0.05 -0.04 10.40
CA VAL A 90 0.25 0.24 8.98
C VAL A 90 1.76 0.34 8.74
N GLY A 91 2.38 -0.76 8.32
CA GLY A 91 3.83 -0.89 8.22
C GLY A 91 4.51 -0.61 9.57
N ASN A 92 5.37 0.40 9.60
CA ASN A 92 6.06 0.83 10.83
C ASN A 92 5.24 1.79 11.70
N GLN A 93 4.11 2.29 11.19
CA GLN A 93 3.22 3.17 11.94
C GLN A 93 2.23 2.33 12.72
N TYR A 94 2.06 2.65 14.00
CA TYR A 94 1.08 2.01 14.84
C TYR A 94 0.57 2.98 15.89
N ARG A 95 -0.64 2.73 16.37
CA ARG A 95 -1.23 3.49 17.47
C ARG A 95 -2.20 2.62 18.22
N SER A 96 -2.41 2.93 19.50
CA SER A 96 -3.40 2.29 20.34
C SER A 96 -4.05 3.28 21.29
N ASN A 97 -5.26 2.95 21.75
CA ASN A 97 -6.04 3.76 22.67
C ASN A 97 -6.82 2.86 23.64
N ASP A 98 -6.76 3.21 24.92
CA ASP A 98 -7.44 2.48 26.00
C ASP A 98 -8.89 2.96 26.22
N ASP A 99 -9.33 4.04 25.58
CA ASP A 99 -10.70 4.60 25.67
C ASP A 99 -11.26 4.70 27.11
N GLY A 100 -10.45 5.20 28.05
CA GLY A 100 -10.86 5.35 29.44
C GLY A 100 -10.67 4.10 30.33
N GLU A 101 -10.24 2.96 29.78
CA GLU A 101 -9.66 1.89 30.59
C GLU A 101 -8.37 2.34 31.27
N PRO A 102 -7.92 1.67 32.34
CA PRO A 102 -6.62 1.93 32.94
C PRO A 102 -5.50 1.87 31.89
N SER A 103 -4.59 2.86 31.95
CA SER A 103 -3.54 3.03 30.94
C SER A 103 -2.75 1.74 30.67
N GLY A 104 -2.65 1.37 29.39
CA GLY A 104 -1.92 0.21 28.90
C GLY A 104 -2.62 -1.13 29.12
N THR A 105 -3.88 -1.15 29.57
CA THR A 105 -4.60 -2.41 29.85
C THR A 105 -5.48 -2.89 28.71
N ALA A 106 -5.68 -2.09 27.66
CA ALA A 106 -6.52 -2.45 26.52
C ALA A 106 -5.82 -2.24 25.17
N GLY A 107 -5.50 -1.00 24.82
CA GLY A 107 -4.92 -0.64 23.53
C GLY A 107 -3.58 -1.34 23.25
N LYS A 108 -2.66 -1.33 24.23
CA LYS A 108 -1.36 -2.01 24.09
C LYS A 108 -1.52 -3.53 23.88
N PRO A 109 -2.31 -4.26 24.69
CA PRO A 109 -2.63 -5.67 24.42
C PRO A 109 -3.23 -5.95 23.03
N ILE A 110 -4.14 -5.10 22.54
CA ILE A 110 -4.71 -5.23 21.20
C ILE A 110 -3.61 -5.07 20.14
N HIS A 111 -2.74 -4.07 20.28
CA HIS A 111 -1.60 -3.87 19.39
C HIS A 111 -0.64 -5.07 19.40
N SER A 112 -0.31 -5.61 20.58
CA SER A 112 0.51 -6.82 20.70
C SER A 112 -0.12 -8.03 20.00
N ALA A 113 -1.46 -8.15 20.01
CA ALA A 113 -2.15 -9.18 19.24
C ALA A 113 -2.00 -8.99 17.73
N ILE A 114 -2.04 -7.75 17.23
CA ILE A 114 -1.77 -7.44 15.82
C ILE A 114 -0.34 -7.82 15.45
N GLU A 115 0.67 -7.37 16.21
CA GLU A 115 2.08 -7.71 15.94
C GLU A 115 2.31 -9.23 15.90
N ASN A 116 1.77 -9.96 16.89
CA ASN A 116 1.94 -11.40 16.99
C ASN A 116 1.18 -12.18 15.90
N SER A 117 0.21 -11.56 15.23
CA SER A 117 -0.53 -12.21 14.14
C SER A 117 0.26 -12.28 12.83
N GLY A 118 1.32 -11.46 12.68
CA GLY A 118 2.04 -11.30 11.42
C GLY A 118 1.26 -10.57 10.32
N LEU A 119 0.10 -9.99 10.66
CA LEU A 119 -0.70 -9.18 9.74
C LEU A 119 -0.26 -7.72 9.78
N ASP A 120 -0.39 -7.06 8.63
CA ASP A 120 -0.13 -5.64 8.47
C ASP A 120 -1.30 -4.93 7.79
N ARG A 121 -1.37 -3.61 7.96
CA ARG A 121 -2.47 -2.76 7.48
C ARG A 121 -3.81 -3.21 8.04
N VAL A 122 -3.85 -3.37 9.36
CA VAL A 122 -5.00 -3.88 10.10
C VAL A 122 -5.31 -2.96 11.27
N MET A 123 -6.60 -2.78 11.52
CA MET A 123 -7.12 -2.19 12.74
C MET A 123 -7.99 -3.20 13.47
N VAL A 124 -7.93 -3.16 14.80
CA VAL A 124 -8.82 -3.91 15.70
C VAL A 124 -9.45 -2.93 16.68
N VAL A 125 -10.78 -2.93 16.74
CA VAL A 125 -11.58 -2.25 17.77
C VAL A 125 -12.15 -3.34 18.68
N VAL A 126 -11.98 -3.20 19.98
CA VAL A 126 -12.57 -4.06 20.99
C VAL A 126 -13.54 -3.26 21.83
N ILE A 127 -14.82 -3.52 21.60
CA ILE A 127 -15.94 -2.90 22.30
C ILE A 127 -16.20 -3.71 23.57
N ARG A 128 -16.34 -3.02 24.71
CA ARG A 128 -16.60 -3.64 25.99
C ARG A 128 -17.88 -3.09 26.62
N HIS A 129 -18.76 -3.99 27.03
CA HIS A 129 -19.86 -3.68 27.95
C HIS A 129 -19.54 -4.26 29.33
N PHE A 130 -19.43 -3.38 30.34
CA PHE A 130 -19.09 -3.79 31.69
C PHE A 130 -20.20 -4.62 32.35
N GLY A 131 -19.83 -5.79 32.88
CA GLY A 131 -20.75 -6.75 33.48
C GLY A 131 -20.95 -6.68 34.99
N GLY A 132 -20.47 -5.62 35.65
CA GLY A 132 -20.55 -5.49 37.11
C GLY A 132 -19.40 -6.16 37.89
N ILE A 133 -18.56 -6.98 37.25
CA ILE A 133 -17.40 -7.64 37.90
C ILE A 133 -16.10 -7.04 37.36
N LYS A 134 -15.30 -6.46 38.26
CA LYS A 134 -13.97 -5.92 37.91
C LYS A 134 -12.99 -7.05 37.56
N LEU A 135 -12.27 -6.90 36.45
CA LEU A 135 -11.27 -7.87 35.99
C LEU A 135 -9.88 -7.67 36.64
N GLY A 136 -9.59 -6.47 37.12
CA GLY A 136 -8.24 -6.05 37.53
C GLY A 136 -7.30 -5.89 36.34
N THR A 137 -6.15 -5.23 36.54
CA THR A 137 -5.18 -4.90 35.47
C THR A 137 -4.79 -6.10 34.61
N GLY A 138 -4.33 -7.19 35.23
CA GLY A 138 -3.95 -8.41 34.52
C GLY A 138 -5.12 -9.18 33.91
N GLY A 139 -6.35 -8.95 34.38
CA GLY A 139 -7.55 -9.51 33.76
C GLY A 139 -7.93 -8.77 32.49
N LEU A 140 -7.86 -7.43 32.50
CA LEU A 140 -8.11 -6.58 31.33
C LEU A 140 -7.10 -6.85 30.23
N VAL A 141 -5.81 -6.88 30.57
CA VAL A 141 -4.73 -7.17 29.60
C VAL A 141 -4.98 -8.49 28.87
N ARG A 142 -5.35 -9.55 29.60
CA ARG A 142 -5.64 -10.86 29.01
C ARG A 142 -6.95 -10.87 28.21
N ALA A 143 -7.98 -10.16 28.65
CA ALA A 143 -9.25 -10.07 27.94
C ALA A 143 -9.08 -9.35 26.60
N TYR A 144 -8.55 -8.12 26.60
CA TYR A 144 -8.38 -7.33 25.37
C TYR A 144 -7.43 -7.99 24.37
N GLY A 145 -6.24 -8.39 24.83
CA GLY A 145 -5.27 -9.06 23.96
C GLY A 145 -5.78 -10.42 23.45
N GLY A 146 -6.44 -11.20 24.31
CA GLY A 146 -6.97 -12.52 23.96
C GLY A 146 -8.09 -12.47 22.93
N VAL A 147 -9.10 -11.61 23.14
CA VAL A 147 -10.23 -11.49 22.20
C VAL A 147 -9.76 -10.91 20.86
N ALA A 148 -8.84 -9.94 20.86
CA ALA A 148 -8.23 -9.42 19.64
C ALA A 148 -7.45 -10.52 18.89
N ALA A 149 -6.60 -11.29 19.57
CA ALA A 149 -5.83 -12.37 18.96
C ALA A 149 -6.72 -13.46 18.37
N GLU A 150 -7.80 -13.82 19.06
CA GLU A 150 -8.77 -14.80 18.58
C GLU A 150 -9.50 -14.31 17.33
N CYS A 151 -9.93 -13.04 17.31
CA CYS A 151 -10.57 -12.40 16.16
C CYS A 151 -9.65 -12.38 14.92
N LEU A 152 -8.39 -12.00 15.11
CA LEU A 152 -7.37 -12.00 14.05
C LEU A 152 -7.09 -13.40 13.53
N LYS A 153 -7.05 -14.41 14.42
CA LYS A 153 -6.83 -15.81 14.03
C LYS A 153 -7.97 -16.37 13.19
N SER A 154 -9.20 -15.92 13.40
CA SER A 154 -10.35 -16.35 12.60
C SER A 154 -10.51 -15.59 11.28
N ALA A 155 -9.74 -14.52 11.07
CA ALA A 155 -9.88 -13.67 9.89
C ALA A 155 -9.37 -14.39 8.62
N PRO A 156 -10.14 -14.42 7.52
CA PRO A 156 -9.57 -14.80 6.23
C PRO A 156 -8.54 -13.75 5.82
N THR A 157 -7.42 -14.20 5.26
CA THR A 157 -6.28 -13.34 4.95
C THR A 157 -6.01 -13.30 3.45
N ARG A 158 -5.37 -12.22 3.01
CA ARG A 158 -4.87 -12.08 1.63
C ARG A 158 -3.46 -11.51 1.64
N LEU A 159 -2.64 -11.97 0.70
CA LEU A 159 -1.31 -11.42 0.44
C LEU A 159 -1.45 -10.19 -0.48
N ILE A 160 -0.89 -9.06 -0.06
CA ILE A 160 -0.73 -7.88 -0.88
C ILE A 160 0.74 -7.75 -1.26
N LYS A 161 1.01 -7.74 -2.55
CA LYS A 161 2.35 -7.47 -3.09
C LYS A 161 2.47 -5.98 -3.38
N SER A 162 3.45 -5.32 -2.77
CA SER A 162 3.71 -3.91 -3.08
C SER A 162 3.98 -3.76 -4.56
N GLN A 163 3.32 -2.77 -5.18
CA GLN A 163 3.54 -2.41 -6.56
C GLN A 163 4.63 -1.33 -6.62
N VAL A 164 5.53 -1.44 -7.59
CA VAL A 164 6.50 -0.39 -7.94
C VAL A 164 6.16 0.21 -9.29
N PRO A 165 6.20 1.54 -9.41
CA PRO A 165 6.12 2.18 -10.72
C PRO A 165 7.44 1.99 -11.47
N MET A 166 7.33 1.66 -12.76
CA MET A 166 8.45 1.54 -13.69
C MET A 166 8.10 2.23 -15.00
N GLY A 167 9.13 2.68 -15.71
CA GLY A 167 9.02 3.25 -17.05
C GLY A 167 10.06 2.65 -17.99
N VAL A 168 9.71 2.52 -19.26
CA VAL A 168 10.62 2.09 -20.33
C VAL A 168 10.49 2.99 -21.55
N GLU A 169 11.60 3.53 -22.04
CA GLU A 169 11.66 4.13 -23.38
C GLU A 169 11.76 3.02 -24.42
N VAL A 170 10.85 3.02 -25.38
CA VAL A 170 10.76 1.98 -26.40
C VAL A 170 10.43 2.60 -27.76
N THR A 171 10.97 2.02 -28.83
CA THR A 171 10.64 2.40 -30.20
C THR A 171 9.30 1.80 -30.63
N PHE A 172 8.57 2.45 -31.54
CA PHE A 172 7.23 2.00 -31.94
C PHE A 172 7.17 0.56 -32.49
N ASP A 173 8.25 0.10 -33.14
CA ASP A 173 8.38 -1.28 -33.66
C ASP A 173 8.42 -2.35 -32.55
N LEU A 174 8.83 -1.98 -31.34
CA LEU A 174 8.95 -2.91 -30.21
C LEU A 174 7.76 -2.86 -29.24
N LEU A 175 6.80 -1.96 -29.45
CA LEU A 175 5.64 -1.81 -28.57
C LEU A 175 4.85 -3.11 -28.38
N GLY A 176 4.63 -3.87 -29.45
CA GLY A 176 3.90 -5.13 -29.37
C GLY A 176 4.57 -6.13 -28.43
N VAL A 177 5.90 -6.20 -28.45
CA VAL A 177 6.69 -7.08 -27.57
C VAL A 177 6.61 -6.61 -26.13
N VAL A 178 6.76 -5.29 -25.89
CA VAL A 178 6.65 -4.71 -24.55
C VAL A 178 5.27 -4.97 -23.95
N TYR A 179 4.19 -4.65 -24.67
CA TYR A 179 2.83 -4.87 -24.18
C TYR A 179 2.55 -6.35 -23.88
N HIS A 180 3.06 -7.26 -24.71
CA HIS A 180 2.95 -8.70 -24.45
C HIS A 180 3.63 -9.11 -23.13
N GLN A 181 4.84 -8.61 -22.87
CA GLN A 181 5.53 -8.88 -21.60
C GLN A 181 4.83 -8.21 -20.41
N LEU A 182 4.37 -6.97 -20.54
CA LEU A 182 3.63 -6.29 -19.49
C LEU A 182 2.35 -7.07 -19.12
N GLN A 183 1.63 -7.59 -20.11
CA GLN A 183 0.44 -8.43 -19.88
C GLN A 183 0.79 -9.77 -19.24
N SER A 184 1.85 -10.45 -19.67
CA SER A 184 2.25 -11.75 -19.11
C SER A 184 2.65 -11.64 -17.64
N PHE A 185 3.24 -10.51 -17.25
CA PHE A 185 3.60 -10.19 -15.87
C PHE A 185 2.48 -9.52 -15.07
N LYS A 186 1.29 -9.32 -15.67
CA LYS A 186 0.13 -8.66 -15.05
C LYS A 186 0.44 -7.24 -14.54
N ALA A 187 1.21 -6.49 -15.30
CA ALA A 187 1.45 -5.08 -15.00
C ALA A 187 0.13 -4.29 -15.04
N GLU A 188 0.00 -3.34 -14.12
CA GLU A 188 -1.18 -2.49 -13.93
C GLU A 188 -0.89 -1.04 -14.33
N GLU A 189 -1.93 -0.22 -14.49
CA GLU A 189 -1.81 1.22 -14.80
C GLU A 189 -0.90 1.54 -16.00
N ILE A 190 -0.90 0.70 -17.03
CA ILE A 190 -0.05 0.89 -18.22
C ILE A 190 -0.50 2.15 -18.97
N LYS A 191 0.40 3.13 -19.09
CA LYS A 191 0.21 4.39 -19.81
C LYS A 191 1.32 4.59 -20.82
N GLN A 192 0.96 5.13 -21.97
CA GLN A 192 1.89 5.46 -23.04
C GLN A 192 1.94 6.97 -23.25
N ASP A 193 3.15 7.52 -23.26
CA ASP A 193 3.43 8.93 -23.54
C ASP A 193 4.27 9.06 -24.80
N TYR A 194 3.81 9.89 -25.73
CA TYR A 194 4.41 10.14 -27.03
C TYR A 194 5.33 11.36 -27.04
N ASP A 195 5.24 12.23 -26.02
CA ASP A 195 6.03 13.45 -25.93
C ASP A 195 7.40 13.20 -25.28
N THR A 196 8.21 12.37 -25.93
CA THR A 196 9.57 12.02 -25.46
C THR A 196 10.64 12.95 -26.01
N GLY A 197 10.30 13.85 -26.94
CA GLY A 197 11.25 14.71 -27.65
C GLY A 197 12.20 13.95 -28.59
N LYS A 198 11.96 12.67 -28.86
CA LYS A 198 12.73 11.83 -29.79
C LYS A 198 11.80 11.18 -30.81
N ASP A 199 12.10 11.32 -32.10
CA ASP A 199 11.31 10.70 -33.16
C ASP A 199 11.33 9.17 -33.05
N GLY A 200 10.15 8.56 -33.20
CA GLY A 200 10.01 7.09 -33.21
C GLY A 200 10.06 6.41 -31.84
N ILE A 201 10.19 7.17 -30.74
CA ILE A 201 10.30 6.65 -29.37
C ILE A 201 9.11 7.13 -28.53
N THR A 202 8.61 6.24 -27.68
CA THR A 202 7.54 6.51 -26.71
C THR A 202 7.96 5.98 -25.34
N MET A 203 7.45 6.61 -24.29
CA MET A 203 7.62 6.14 -22.92
C MET A 203 6.41 5.30 -22.54
N VAL A 204 6.64 4.09 -22.04
CA VAL A 204 5.59 3.26 -21.42
C VAL A 204 5.83 3.22 -19.93
N THR A 205 4.88 3.72 -19.14
CA THR A 205 4.89 3.65 -17.67
C THR A 205 3.86 2.66 -17.19
N PHE A 206 4.17 1.94 -16.11
CA PHE A 206 3.32 0.88 -15.58
C PHE A 206 3.65 0.62 -14.11
N LYS A 207 2.78 -0.10 -13.41
CA LYS A 207 3.03 -0.64 -12.07
C LYS A 207 3.19 -2.15 -12.14
N ILE A 208 4.14 -2.68 -11.39
CA ILE A 208 4.35 -4.12 -11.29
C ILE A 208 4.64 -4.52 -9.85
N SER A 209 4.30 -5.75 -9.48
CA SER A 209 4.67 -6.30 -8.17
C SER A 209 6.19 -6.24 -7.98
N PHE A 210 6.63 -5.77 -6.81
CA PHE A 210 8.04 -5.58 -6.47
C PHE A 210 8.89 -6.82 -6.73
N ASP A 211 8.36 -8.01 -6.41
CA ASP A 211 9.02 -9.31 -6.61
C ASP A 211 9.16 -9.71 -8.09
N GLN A 212 8.45 -9.04 -8.99
CA GLN A 212 8.47 -9.30 -10.43
C GLN A 212 9.23 -8.23 -11.23
N ALA A 213 9.63 -7.13 -10.59
CA ALA A 213 10.24 -5.98 -11.28
C ALA A 213 11.53 -6.37 -12.04
N GLU A 214 12.45 -7.08 -11.38
CA GLU A 214 13.70 -7.54 -12.01
C GLU A 214 13.43 -8.57 -13.11
N ALA A 215 12.53 -9.52 -12.86
CA ALA A 215 12.20 -10.56 -13.84
C ALA A 215 11.55 -9.98 -15.11
N LEU A 216 10.68 -8.97 -14.98
CA LEU A 216 10.12 -8.27 -16.13
C LEU A 216 11.18 -7.48 -16.89
N GLU A 217 12.08 -6.78 -16.19
CA GLU A 217 13.16 -6.03 -16.84
C GLU A 217 14.04 -6.96 -17.69
N GLU A 218 14.44 -8.11 -17.14
CA GLU A 218 15.24 -9.11 -17.87
C GLU A 218 14.45 -9.75 -19.02
N ALA A 219 13.15 -10.00 -18.85
CA ALA A 219 12.31 -10.49 -19.94
C ALA A 219 12.19 -9.46 -21.07
N LEU A 220 12.06 -8.17 -20.74
CA LEU A 220 12.02 -7.09 -21.72
C LEU A 220 13.36 -6.95 -22.46
N LYS A 221 14.50 -6.99 -21.75
CA LYS A 221 15.84 -6.98 -22.38
C LYS A 221 16.07 -8.19 -23.28
N THR A 222 15.61 -9.37 -22.87
CA THR A 222 15.80 -10.61 -23.64
C THR A 222 14.96 -10.64 -24.91
N ASN A 223 13.73 -10.13 -24.85
CA ASN A 223 12.79 -10.20 -25.97
C ASN A 223 12.86 -8.99 -26.90
N CYS A 224 13.50 -7.90 -26.49
CA CYS A 224 13.75 -6.75 -27.34
C CYS A 224 15.17 -6.82 -27.93
N SER A 225 15.28 -6.71 -29.25
CA SER A 225 16.54 -6.81 -29.99
C SER A 225 17.47 -5.60 -29.85
N ARG A 226 17.18 -4.68 -28.91
CA ARG A 226 17.88 -3.40 -28.69
C ARG A 226 17.95 -3.11 -27.19
N ASP A 227 18.96 -2.32 -26.80
CA ASP A 227 19.07 -1.80 -25.44
C ASP A 227 17.88 -0.90 -25.10
N LEU A 228 17.14 -1.28 -24.05
CA LEU A 228 16.04 -0.51 -23.50
C LEU A 228 16.53 0.36 -22.34
N VAL A 229 15.99 1.58 -22.21
CA VAL A 229 16.28 2.46 -21.09
C VAL A 229 15.14 2.36 -20.08
N PHE A 230 15.47 1.90 -18.87
CA PHE A 230 14.53 1.73 -17.77
C PHE A 230 14.62 2.87 -16.76
N TYR A 231 13.48 3.23 -16.20
CA TYR A 231 13.32 4.19 -15.13
C TYR A 231 12.62 3.50 -13.96
N LYS A 232 13.24 3.51 -12.78
CA LYS A 232 12.73 2.95 -11.53
C LYS A 232 12.58 4.07 -10.50
N HIS A 233 11.63 3.90 -9.58
CA HIS A 233 11.45 4.76 -8.42
C HIS A 233 11.88 4.05 -7.14
#